data_AF-A0A5D2GRF6-F1
#
_entry.id   AF-A0A5D2GRF6-F1
#
_cell.length_a   1.000
_cell.length_b   1.000
_cell.length_c   1.000
_cell.angle_alpha   90.00
_cell.angle_beta   90.00
_cell.angle_gamma   90.00
#
_symmetry.space_group_name_H-M   'P 1'
#
loop_
_entity.id
_entity.type
_entity.pdbx_description
1 polymer ?
#
loop_
_entity_poly.entity_id
_entity_poly.type
_entity_poly.pdbx_seq_one_letter_code
_entity_poly.pdbx_strand_id
1 'polypeptide(L)'
;MSVVWRGIVENAKDTIVARWTGIESFRWLVGNGHSILFWEDVWCGDRPLRVEFPRLFRLALNKNGLVKDFSMSNGFMEVNWADFFSRPQLDREMHMVSWLREAKSSMFLSPEVEDKLLWIHDRKCVFSVKKLTELLLSDGGWI
;
A
#
# COMPACT_ATOMS: atom_id res chain seq x y z
N MET A 1 6.61 -14.35 23.19
CA MET A 1 6.66 -14.49 21.72
C MET A 1 7.05 -15.92 21.37
N SER A 2 6.29 -16.58 20.49
CA SER A 2 6.61 -17.95 20.01
C SER A 2 7.99 -17.97 19.31
N VAL A 3 8.70 -19.10 19.41
CA VAL A 3 9.97 -19.35 18.70
C VAL A 3 9.80 -19.18 17.19
N VAL A 4 8.65 -19.59 16.65
CA VAL A 4 8.31 -19.44 15.22
C VAL A 4 8.25 -17.96 14.83
N TRP A 5 7.50 -17.15 15.58
CA TRP A 5 7.38 -15.72 15.32
C TRP A 5 8.71 -14.99 15.45
N ARG A 6 9.56 -15.41 16.40
CA ARG A 6 10.92 -14.87 16.53
C ARG A 6 11.74 -15.14 15.27
N GLY A 7 11.73 -16.38 14.78
CA GLY A 7 12.46 -16.75 13.57
C GLY A 7 11.97 -16.02 12.31
N ILE A 8 10.66 -15.77 12.18
CA ILE A 8 10.12 -14.97 11.07
C ILE A 8 10.64 -13.52 11.14
N VAL A 9 10.58 -12.90 12.32
CA VAL A 9 11.04 -11.52 12.52
C VAL A 9 12.55 -11.39 12.32
N GLU A 10 13.33 -12.39 12.73
CA GLU A 10 14.78 -12.43 12.52
C GLU A 10 15.11 -12.53 11.02
N ASN A 11 14.46 -13.43 10.28
CA ASN A 11 14.62 -13.52 8.82
C ASN A 11 14.18 -12.24 8.10
N ALA A 12 13.16 -11.55 8.58
CA ALA A 12 12.73 -10.28 7.98
C ALA A 12 13.77 -9.15 8.10
N LYS A 13 14.77 -9.29 9.00
CA LYS A 13 15.89 -8.36 9.11
C LYS A 13 17.05 -8.69 8.16
N ASP A 14 17.08 -9.91 7.64
CA ASP A 14 18.06 -10.32 6.63
C ASP A 14 17.80 -9.55 5.34
N THR A 15 18.82 -8.85 4.83
CA THR A 15 18.68 -7.98 3.65
C THR A 15 18.37 -8.76 2.37
N ILE A 16 18.83 -10.01 2.27
CA ILE A 16 18.58 -10.88 1.11
C ILE A 16 17.12 -11.33 1.15
N VAL A 17 16.63 -11.78 2.31
CA VAL A 17 15.22 -12.17 2.46
C VAL A 17 14.30 -10.96 2.28
N ALA A 18 14.61 -9.83 2.93
CA ALA A 18 13.84 -8.60 2.88
C ALA A 18 13.73 -8.01 1.47
N ARG A 19 14.69 -8.26 0.58
CA ARG A 19 14.59 -7.85 -0.83
C ARG A 19 13.40 -8.50 -1.55
N TRP A 20 13.06 -9.73 -1.18
CA TRP A 20 12.00 -10.51 -1.82
C TRP A 20 10.70 -10.55 -1.01
N THR A 21 10.77 -10.27 0.30
CA THR A 21 9.61 -10.35 1.20
C THR A 21 9.34 -9.04 1.96
N GLY A 22 10.10 -7.98 1.68
CA GLY A 22 9.89 -6.66 2.26
C GLY A 22 8.62 -6.01 1.72
N ILE A 23 8.21 -4.91 2.35
CA ILE A 23 6.97 -4.19 1.99
C ILE A 23 6.95 -3.81 0.51
N GLU A 24 8.08 -3.44 -0.08
CA GLU A 24 8.20 -3.07 -1.49
C GLU A 24 7.96 -4.24 -2.46
N SER A 25 8.02 -5.49 -1.98
CA SER A 25 7.71 -6.69 -2.76
C SER A 25 6.22 -6.98 -2.86
N PHE A 26 5.39 -6.20 -2.18
CA PHE A 26 3.95 -6.39 -2.14
C PHE A 26 3.19 -5.14 -2.56
N ARG A 27 2.06 -5.34 -3.22
CA ARG A 27 1.10 -4.29 -3.54
C ARG A 27 -0.31 -4.74 -3.23
N TRP A 28 -1.14 -3.81 -2.82
CA TRP A 28 -2.54 -4.06 -2.60
C TRP A 28 -3.34 -3.85 -3.87
N LEU A 29 -4.13 -4.86 -4.22
CA LEU A 29 -5.25 -4.71 -5.12
C LEU A 29 -6.48 -4.36 -4.29
N VAL A 30 -7.02 -3.17 -4.54
CA VAL A 30 -8.17 -2.65 -3.80
C VAL A 30 -9.44 -3.40 -4.20
N GLY A 31 -10.12 -3.96 -3.21
CA GLY A 31 -11.47 -4.50 -3.31
C GLY A 31 -12.43 -3.61 -2.51
N ASN A 32 -12.74 -4.02 -1.28
CA ASN A 32 -13.63 -3.32 -0.37
C ASN A 32 -12.95 -2.24 0.48
N GLY A 33 -11.61 -2.16 0.48
CA GLY A 33 -10.82 -1.14 1.17
C GLY A 33 -10.78 -1.27 2.70
N HIS A 34 -11.14 -2.44 3.27
CA HIS A 34 -11.19 -2.67 4.71
C HIS A 34 -9.84 -3.08 5.32
N SER A 35 -8.88 -3.49 4.50
CA SER A 35 -7.57 -4.00 4.97
C SER A 35 -6.39 -3.09 4.62
N ILE A 36 -6.63 -2.03 3.86
CA ILE A 36 -5.59 -1.20 3.25
C ILE A 36 -5.56 0.16 3.93
N LEU A 37 -4.40 0.55 4.46
CA LEU A 37 -4.17 1.89 5.00
C LEU A 37 -3.93 2.88 3.88
N PHE A 38 -4.77 3.92 3.80
CA PHE A 38 -4.76 4.89 2.70
C PHE A 38 -3.39 5.54 2.49
N TRP A 39 -2.68 5.90 3.55
CA TRP A 39 -1.40 6.62 3.44
C TRP A 39 -0.16 5.71 3.47
N GLU A 40 -0.27 4.56 4.12
CA GLU A 40 0.86 3.73 4.52
C GLU A 40 1.11 2.56 3.56
N ASP A 41 0.06 2.03 2.93
CA ASP A 41 0.13 0.90 2.02
C ASP A 41 0.32 1.30 0.54
N VAL A 42 0.93 0.41 -0.24
CA VAL A 42 1.08 0.56 -1.69
C VAL A 42 -0.14 -0.02 -2.39
N TRP A 43 -1.19 0.80 -2.54
CA TRP A 43 -2.42 0.43 -3.26
C TRP A 43 -2.68 1.30 -4.50
N CYS A 44 -1.92 2.38 -4.66
CA CYS A 44 -2.02 3.31 -5.76
C CYS A 44 -0.61 3.77 -6.17
N GLY A 45 -0.24 3.57 -7.44
CA GLY A 45 1.11 3.83 -7.93
C GLY A 45 2.13 2.83 -7.39
N ASP A 46 3.38 3.27 -7.23
CA ASP A 46 4.53 2.42 -6.92
C ASP A 46 5.00 2.46 -5.45
N ARG A 47 4.58 3.47 -4.70
CA ARG A 47 5.01 3.70 -3.31
C ARG A 47 3.84 4.16 -2.47
N PRO A 48 3.95 4.08 -1.12
CA PRO A 48 2.91 4.60 -0.25
C PRO A 48 2.68 6.10 -0.47
N LEU A 49 1.41 6.54 -0.38
CA LEU A 49 1.06 7.95 -0.60
C LEU A 49 1.75 8.90 0.39
N ARG A 50 2.11 8.45 1.60
CA ARG A 50 2.90 9.25 2.54
C ARG A 50 4.30 9.57 2.04
N VAL A 51 4.88 8.70 1.21
CA VAL A 51 6.22 8.85 0.64
C VAL A 51 6.16 9.75 -0.58
N GLU A 52 5.16 9.55 -1.45
CA GLU A 52 4.95 10.38 -2.64
C GLU A 52 4.48 11.81 -2.29
N PHE A 53 3.60 11.94 -1.30
CA PHE A 53 2.98 13.21 -0.91
C PHE A 53 3.20 13.55 0.57
N PRO A 54 4.46 13.71 1.03
CA PRO A 54 4.78 13.87 2.45
C PRO A 54 4.19 15.15 3.05
N ARG A 55 3.94 16.18 2.21
CA ARG A 55 3.28 17.42 2.64
C ARG A 55 1.79 17.20 2.92
N LEU A 56 1.07 16.48 2.05
CA LEU A 56 -0.33 16.15 2.28
C LEU A 56 -0.48 15.23 3.49
N PHE A 57 0.39 14.23 3.63
CA PHE A 57 0.37 13.33 4.77
C PHE A 57 0.52 14.06 6.11
N ARG A 58 1.38 15.09 6.19
CA ARG A 58 1.49 15.92 7.41
C ARG A 58 0.19 16.61 7.78
N LEU A 59 -0.56 17.04 6.78
CA LEU A 59 -1.84 17.75 6.95
C LEU A 59 -2.99 16.79 7.22
N ALA A 60 -2.85 15.51 6.90
CA ALA A 60 -3.92 14.51 7.04
C ALA A 60 -4.38 14.39 8.49
N LEU A 61 -5.70 14.48 8.70
CA LEU A 61 -6.34 14.31 10.00
C LEU A 61 -6.32 12.84 10.45
N ASN A 62 -6.52 11.92 9.50
CA ASN A 62 -6.43 10.49 9.75
C ASN A 62 -5.26 9.87 8.97
N LYS A 63 -4.11 9.69 9.63
CA LYS A 63 -2.90 9.11 9.00
C LYS A 63 -2.97 7.59 8.86
N ASN A 64 -3.78 6.93 9.70
CA ASN A 64 -3.93 5.48 9.74
C ASN A 64 -5.32 5.05 9.26
N GLY A 65 -6.02 5.88 8.49
CA GLY A 65 -7.35 5.56 7.99
C GLY A 65 -7.28 4.54 6.88
N LEU A 66 -8.34 3.73 6.76
CA LEU A 66 -8.45 2.71 5.74
C LEU A 66 -8.93 3.32 4.42
N VAL A 67 -8.61 2.70 3.29
CA VAL A 67 -9.05 3.15 1.96
C VAL A 67 -10.58 3.36 1.91
N LYS A 68 -11.37 2.50 2.56
CA LYS A 68 -12.82 2.66 2.67
C LYS A 68 -13.26 3.96 3.37
N ASP A 69 -12.50 4.42 4.36
CA ASP A 69 -12.86 5.61 5.16
C ASP A 69 -12.66 6.90 4.36
N PHE A 70 -11.89 6.83 3.29
CA PHE A 70 -11.66 7.94 2.38
C PHE A 70 -12.62 7.93 1.18
N SER A 71 -13.45 6.90 1.02
CA SER A 71 -14.42 6.73 -0.06
C SER A 71 -15.85 6.79 0.47
N MET A 72 -16.74 7.52 -0.20
CA MET A 72 -18.18 7.44 0.08
C MET A 72 -18.85 6.36 -0.77
N SER A 73 -20.13 6.09 -0.53
CA SER A 73 -20.95 5.01 -1.14
C SER A 73 -21.01 5.02 -2.67
N ASN A 74 -20.55 6.09 -3.31
CA ASN A 74 -20.46 6.33 -4.76
C ASN A 74 -18.99 6.50 -5.23
N GLY A 75 -18.03 6.01 -4.43
CA GLY A 75 -16.60 6.16 -4.67
C GLY A 75 -16.02 7.43 -4.02
N PHE A 76 -14.86 7.84 -4.50
CA PHE A 76 -14.14 9.00 -3.96
C PHE A 76 -14.57 10.36 -4.56
N MET A 77 -15.54 10.38 -5.48
CA MET A 77 -15.84 11.56 -6.31
C MET A 77 -16.54 12.69 -5.57
N GLU A 78 -17.34 12.40 -4.54
CA GLU A 78 -18.10 13.42 -3.80
C GLU A 78 -17.42 13.88 -2.51
N VAL A 79 -16.17 13.48 -2.26
CA VAL A 79 -15.56 13.78 -0.97
C VAL A 79 -14.99 15.19 -0.91
N ASN A 80 -15.43 15.94 0.09
CA ASN A 80 -14.84 17.22 0.44
C ASN A 80 -13.46 17.00 1.07
N TRP A 81 -12.42 17.23 0.28
CA TRP A 81 -11.03 17.07 0.71
C TRP A 81 -10.65 17.95 1.90
N ALA A 82 -11.35 19.07 2.12
CA ALA A 82 -11.12 19.90 3.30
C ALA A 82 -11.35 19.12 4.61
N ASP A 83 -12.21 18.10 4.60
CA ASP A 83 -12.55 17.29 5.77
C ASP A 83 -11.46 16.26 6.11
N PHE A 84 -10.50 16.01 5.21
CA PHE A 84 -9.40 15.08 5.45
C PHE A 84 -8.13 15.76 5.93
N PHE A 85 -8.06 17.09 5.87
CA PHE A 85 -6.85 17.85 6.15
C PHE A 85 -7.10 18.92 7.22
N SER A 86 -6.10 19.16 8.05
CA SER A 86 -6.13 20.17 9.12
C SER A 86 -6.31 21.61 8.63
N ARG A 87 -6.13 21.87 7.33
CA ARG A 87 -6.40 23.16 6.68
C ARG A 87 -6.69 22.98 5.18
N PRO A 88 -7.30 23.99 4.53
CA PRO A 88 -7.37 24.07 3.07
C PRO A 88 -5.98 23.96 2.42
N GLN A 89 -5.92 23.33 1.25
CA GLN A 89 -4.66 23.13 0.52
C GLN A 89 -4.25 24.41 -0.19
N LEU A 90 -2.95 24.70 -0.16
CA LEU A 90 -2.37 25.82 -0.90
C LEU A 90 -2.14 25.42 -2.37
N ASP A 91 -1.89 26.38 -3.26
CA ASP A 91 -1.64 26.12 -4.68
C ASP A 91 -0.52 25.10 -4.92
N ARG A 92 0.54 25.17 -4.11
CA ARG A 92 1.65 24.20 -4.13
C ARG A 92 1.23 22.76 -3.80
N GLU A 93 0.08 22.57 -3.17
CA GLU A 93 -0.51 21.28 -2.80
C GLU A 93 -1.62 20.83 -3.75
N MET A 94 -2.15 21.74 -4.58
CA MET A 94 -3.25 21.44 -5.50
C MET A 94 -2.89 20.37 -6.53
N HIS A 95 -1.67 20.36 -7.08
CA HIS A 95 -1.27 19.33 -8.04
C HIS A 95 -1.32 17.92 -7.42
N MET A 96 -0.90 17.79 -6.14
CA MET A 96 -0.95 16.51 -5.41
C MET A 96 -2.40 16.06 -5.18
N VAL A 97 -3.29 17.01 -4.85
CA VAL A 97 -4.72 16.72 -4.69
C VAL A 97 -5.36 16.35 -6.03
N SER A 98 -4.99 17.01 -7.13
CA SER A 98 -5.48 16.68 -8.48
C SER A 98 -5.09 15.27 -8.87
N TRP A 99 -3.81 14.91 -8.68
CA TRP A 99 -3.34 13.55 -8.96
C TRP A 99 -4.11 12.51 -8.14
N LEU A 100 -4.31 12.76 -6.83
CA LEU A 100 -5.09 11.85 -6.01
C LEU A 100 -6.53 11.72 -6.53
N ARG A 101 -7.17 12.82 -6.94
CA ARG A 101 -8.51 12.81 -7.53
C ARG A 101 -8.57 12.02 -8.84
N GLU A 102 -7.54 12.14 -9.68
CA GLU A 102 -7.45 11.40 -10.95
C GLU A 102 -7.21 9.91 -10.73
N ALA A 103 -6.24 9.56 -9.89
CA ALA A 103 -5.96 8.16 -9.53
C ALA A 103 -7.18 7.47 -8.90
N LYS A 104 -8.04 8.24 -8.25
CA LYS A 104 -9.32 7.81 -7.68
C LYS A 104 -10.42 7.58 -8.71
N SER A 105 -10.45 8.34 -9.80
CA SER A 105 -11.46 8.18 -10.87
C SER A 105 -11.40 6.81 -11.55
N SER A 106 -10.22 6.18 -11.54
CA SER A 106 -10.02 4.81 -12.01
C SER A 106 -10.34 3.74 -10.96
N MET A 107 -10.69 4.11 -9.72
CA MET A 107 -10.76 3.17 -8.60
C MET A 107 -12.15 3.13 -7.96
N PHE A 108 -12.85 2.02 -8.18
CA PHE A 108 -14.16 1.74 -7.61
C PHE A 108 -14.03 0.69 -6.52
N LEU A 109 -14.49 1.00 -5.30
CA LEU A 109 -14.59 0.00 -4.25
C LEU A 109 -15.68 -1.00 -4.64
N SER A 110 -15.38 -2.28 -4.52
CA SER A 110 -16.34 -3.36 -4.69
C SER A 110 -16.60 -3.96 -3.31
N PRO A 111 -17.75 -3.68 -2.67
CA PRO A 111 -18.04 -4.15 -1.32
C PRO A 111 -17.96 -5.69 -1.17
N GLU A 112 -18.28 -6.41 -2.24
CA GLU A 112 -18.29 -7.87 -2.29
C GLU A 112 -16.92 -8.52 -2.54
N VAL A 113 -15.90 -7.71 -2.87
CA VAL A 113 -14.56 -8.21 -3.20
C VAL A 113 -13.59 -7.83 -2.09
N GLU A 114 -12.93 -8.81 -1.49
CA GLU A 114 -11.90 -8.54 -0.50
C GLU A 114 -10.65 -7.91 -1.13
N ASP A 115 -9.97 -7.09 -0.34
CA ASP A 115 -8.64 -6.58 -0.66
C ASP A 115 -7.63 -7.72 -0.79
N LYS A 116 -6.73 -7.64 -1.77
CA LYS A 116 -5.74 -8.69 -2.02
C LYS A 116 -4.33 -8.13 -1.96
N LEU A 117 -3.44 -8.83 -1.23
CA LEU A 117 -2.02 -8.55 -1.23
C LEU A 117 -1.34 -9.34 -2.37
N LEU A 118 -0.78 -8.63 -3.32
CA LEU A 118 -0.12 -9.14 -4.51
C LEU A 118 1.39 -9.19 -4.30
N TRP A 119 2.02 -10.33 -4.55
CA TRP A 119 3.48 -10.46 -4.51
C TRP A 119 4.08 -10.25 -5.90
N ILE A 120 4.88 -9.20 -6.08
CA ILE A 120 5.28 -8.72 -7.43
C ILE A 120 6.35 -9.58 -8.12
N HIS A 121 6.91 -10.57 -7.41
CA HIS A 121 7.98 -11.44 -7.91
C HIS A 121 7.47 -12.71 -8.59
N ASP A 122 6.15 -12.87 -8.71
CA ASP A 122 5.52 -13.97 -9.44
C ASP A 122 4.46 -13.46 -10.42
N ARG A 123 4.35 -14.11 -11.59
CA ARG A 123 3.38 -13.71 -12.63
C ARG A 123 1.93 -13.88 -12.20
N LYS A 124 1.65 -14.80 -11.26
CA LYS A 124 0.32 -14.99 -10.69
C LYS A 124 0.06 -14.02 -9.53
N CYS A 125 1.06 -13.23 -9.14
CA CYS A 125 1.02 -12.30 -8.02
C CYS A 125 0.73 -12.97 -6.67
N VAL A 126 1.03 -14.26 -6.53
CA VAL A 126 0.78 -15.05 -5.31
C VAL A 126 2.12 -15.43 -4.69
N PHE A 127 2.24 -15.19 -3.39
CA PHE A 127 3.41 -15.61 -2.64
C PHE A 127 3.53 -17.14 -2.65
N SER A 128 4.73 -17.64 -2.95
CA SER A 128 5.03 -19.08 -2.91
C SER A 128 6.39 -19.32 -2.29
N VAL A 129 6.45 -20.19 -1.28
CA VAL A 129 7.70 -20.61 -0.64
C VAL A 129 8.66 -21.20 -1.67
N LYS A 130 8.15 -22.04 -2.59
CA LYS A 130 8.97 -22.62 -3.66
C LYS A 130 9.65 -21.54 -4.49
N LYS A 131 8.89 -20.53 -4.93
CA LYS A 131 9.42 -19.45 -5.75
C LYS A 131 10.38 -18.57 -4.97
N LEU A 132 10.08 -18.28 -3.70
CA LEU A 132 10.99 -17.56 -2.82
C LEU A 132 12.32 -18.30 -2.68
N THR A 133 12.31 -19.62 -2.45
CA THR A 133 13.53 -20.42 -2.39
C THR A 133 14.33 -20.34 -3.70
N GLU A 134 13.68 -20.43 -4.86
CA GLU A 134 14.34 -20.24 -6.16
C GLU A 134 15.01 -18.85 -6.27
N LEU A 135 14.32 -17.79 -5.84
CA LEU A 135 14.84 -16.43 -5.86
C LEU A 135 16.05 -16.27 -4.91
N LEU A 136 15.95 -16.80 -3.69
CA LEU A 136 17.03 -16.76 -2.71
C LEU A 136 18.28 -17.51 -3.21
N LEU A 137 18.10 -18.69 -3.82
CA LEU A 137 19.20 -19.46 -4.40
C LEU A 137 19.84 -18.76 -5.61
N SER A 138 19.03 -18.05 -6.42
CA SER A 138 19.55 -17.29 -7.56
C SER A 138 20.35 -16.05 -7.15
N ASP A 139 20.04 -15.50 -5.97
CA ASP A 139 20.59 -14.23 -5.49
C ASP A 139 21.79 -14.42 -4.56
N GLY A 140 21.73 -15.46 -3.71
CA GLY A 140 22.85 -15.91 -2.89
C GLY A 140 23.80 -16.82 -3.66
N GLY A 141 24.23 -16.39 -4.86
CA GLY A 141 25.02 -17.18 -5.80
C GLY A 141 25.98 -18.16 -5.11
N TRP A 142 25.62 -19.44 -5.15
CA TRP A 142 26.38 -20.62 -4.72
C TRP A 142 27.46 -20.43 -3.63
N ILE A 143 27.19 -21.00 -2.44
CA ILE A 143 28.16 -21.41 -1.38
C ILE A 143 28.90 -20.27 -0.65
#